data_AF-A0A0D9P3W1-F1
#
_entry.id   AF-A0A0D9P3W1-F1
#
_cell.length_a   1.000
_cell.length_b   1.000
_cell.length_c   1.000
_cell.angle_alpha   90.00
_cell.angle_beta   90.00
_cell.angle_gamma   90.00
#
_symmetry.space_group_name_H-M   'P 1'
#
loop_
_entity.id
_entity.type
_entity.pdbx_description
1 polymer ?
#
loop_
_entity_poly.entity_id
_entity_poly.type
_entity_poly.pdbx_seq_one_letter_code
_entity_poly.pdbx_strand_id
1 'polypeptide(L)'
;VISYVAVPEDGKTGLEAAYETAKRTIDDLVDVLNSPEIELPEQGPIELGQEATSNIGQKGYEAHVTKLKEHIVKGDIFQCVPSQRFARPTSLHPFNIYRHLRTVNPSPYLFYVNCKDFQIVGASPELLVKSEAGRIITHPIAGTVKRGKTAKEDQRLADELSSSLKDRAEHVMLVDLARNDINRVGDPFTVRVDRLMVVEKFSHVQHLVSQVSGVLRPDKTRFDAFRSVFPAGTVSGAPKVRAMELIAELEKEKRGVYAGAVGYFGYGSEDENGNTVEGAMDTCIALRTMMVKDGVAYLQAGGGIVFDSDEYDEWMETINKLGANMQCIKSAEELYYDQQQAAKSTK
;
A
#
# COMPACT_ATOMS: atom_id res chain seq x y z
N VAL A 1 23.20 -14.68 5.31
CA VAL A 1 22.07 -14.75 6.26
C VAL A 1 22.50 -14.05 7.54
N ILE A 2 21.65 -13.19 8.11
CA ILE A 2 21.91 -12.49 9.37
C ILE A 2 20.85 -12.95 10.37
N SER A 3 21.24 -13.25 11.61
CA SER A 3 20.35 -13.55 12.72
C SER A 3 20.64 -12.60 13.88
N TYR A 4 19.64 -12.34 14.72
CA TYR A 4 19.75 -11.45 15.87
C TYR A 4 19.77 -12.28 17.16
N VAL A 5 20.70 -11.95 18.06
CA VAL A 5 20.81 -12.59 19.38
C VAL A 5 20.28 -11.61 20.43
N ALA A 6 19.25 -12.02 21.16
CA ALA A 6 18.82 -11.27 22.33
C ALA A 6 19.84 -11.47 23.45
N VAL A 7 20.43 -10.36 23.93
CA VAL A 7 21.38 -10.39 25.05
C VAL A 7 20.59 -10.59 26.34
N PRO A 8 20.87 -11.63 27.15
CA PRO A 8 20.19 -11.83 28.43
C PRO A 8 20.46 -10.66 29.38
N GLU A 9 19.45 -10.27 30.18
CA GLU A 9 19.56 -9.14 31.13
C GLU A 9 20.65 -9.34 32.19
N ASP A 10 21.04 -10.59 32.49
CA ASP A 10 22.13 -10.92 33.42
C ASP A 10 23.53 -10.91 32.78
N GLY A 11 23.60 -10.58 31.48
CA GLY A 11 24.81 -10.25 30.73
C GLY A 11 25.76 -11.40 30.41
N LYS A 12 25.56 -12.61 30.94
CA LYS A 12 26.49 -13.75 30.71
C LYS A 12 25.81 -15.11 30.66
N THR A 13 24.74 -15.36 31.41
CA THR A 13 24.14 -16.69 31.48
C THR A 13 23.22 -16.89 30.28
N GLY A 14 23.58 -17.81 29.38
CA GLY A 14 22.74 -18.14 28.22
C GLY A 14 23.07 -17.38 26.93
N LEU A 15 24.03 -16.43 26.95
CA LEU A 15 24.49 -15.78 25.71
C LEU A 15 25.12 -16.80 24.74
N GLU A 16 25.94 -17.72 25.25
CA GLU A 16 26.53 -18.82 24.49
C GLU A 16 25.43 -19.67 23.81
N ALA A 17 24.40 -20.05 24.57
CA ALA A 17 23.29 -20.87 24.07
C ALA A 17 22.44 -20.11 23.03
N ALA A 18 22.22 -18.81 23.23
CA ALA A 18 21.51 -17.96 22.28
C ALA A 18 22.32 -17.79 20.98
N TYR A 19 23.65 -17.63 21.09
CA TYR A 19 24.56 -17.57 19.95
C TYR A 19 24.57 -18.89 19.17
N GLU A 20 24.67 -20.05 19.84
CA GLU A 20 24.58 -21.36 19.18
C GLU A 20 23.20 -21.63 18.55
N THR A 21 22.14 -21.04 19.08
CA THR A 21 20.81 -21.08 18.45
C THR A 21 20.78 -20.23 17.18
N ALA A 22 21.34 -19.02 17.23
CA ALA A 22 21.43 -18.15 16.05
C ALA A 22 22.30 -18.75 14.94
N LYS A 23 23.41 -19.43 15.29
CA LYS A 23 24.23 -20.19 14.33
C LYS A 23 23.43 -21.30 13.66
N ARG A 24 22.73 -22.13 14.42
CA ARG A 24 21.88 -23.18 13.86
C ARG A 24 20.80 -22.62 12.93
N THR A 25 20.14 -21.53 13.30
CA THR A 25 19.17 -20.85 12.42
C THR A 25 19.82 -20.34 11.12
N ILE A 26 21.06 -19.84 11.18
CA ILE A 26 21.80 -19.44 9.98
C ILE A 26 22.10 -20.66 9.11
N ASP A 27 22.60 -21.74 9.70
CA ASP A 27 22.93 -22.98 8.99
C ASP A 27 21.69 -23.58 8.32
N ASP A 28 20.57 -23.71 9.05
CA ASP A 28 19.29 -24.20 8.53
C ASP A 28 18.80 -23.36 7.33
N LEU A 29 18.91 -22.03 7.40
CA LEU A 29 18.54 -21.14 6.31
C LEU A 29 19.48 -21.24 5.12
N VAL A 30 20.78 -21.45 5.35
CA VAL A 30 21.78 -21.67 4.30
C VAL A 30 21.49 -22.98 3.57
N ASP A 31 21.13 -24.04 4.30
CA ASP A 31 20.74 -25.32 3.71
C ASP A 31 19.49 -25.18 2.84
N VAL A 32 18.47 -24.44 3.30
CA VAL A 32 17.28 -24.13 2.49
C VAL A 32 17.65 -23.36 1.22
N LEU A 33 18.52 -22.34 1.32
CA LEU A 33 18.93 -21.53 0.16
C LEU A 33 19.79 -22.30 -0.84
N ASN A 34 20.55 -23.30 -0.38
CA ASN A 34 21.40 -24.15 -1.22
C ASN A 34 20.66 -25.39 -1.75
N SER A 35 19.42 -25.63 -1.32
CA SER A 35 18.60 -26.73 -1.83
C SER A 35 18.44 -26.62 -3.35
N PRO A 36 18.66 -27.71 -4.11
CA PRO A 36 18.42 -27.73 -5.55
C PRO A 36 16.91 -27.70 -5.88
N GLU A 37 16.06 -28.05 -4.93
CA GLU A 37 14.60 -28.09 -5.08
C GLU A 37 13.96 -26.89 -4.40
N ILE A 38 13.05 -26.22 -5.11
CA ILE A 38 12.23 -25.13 -4.60
C ILE A 38 10.84 -25.68 -4.31
N GLU A 39 10.51 -25.82 -3.04
CA GLU A 39 9.16 -26.20 -2.63
C GLU A 39 8.19 -25.04 -2.91
N LEU A 40 7.21 -25.30 -3.78
CA LEU A 40 6.09 -24.40 -4.02
C LEU A 40 4.88 -24.90 -3.23
N PRO A 41 3.98 -23.99 -2.79
CA PRO A 41 2.78 -24.41 -2.10
C PRO A 41 1.94 -25.33 -2.99
N GLU A 42 1.39 -26.38 -2.38
CA GLU A 42 0.45 -27.26 -3.06
C GLU A 42 -0.78 -26.47 -3.51
N GLN A 43 -1.13 -26.61 -4.79
CA GLN A 43 -2.29 -25.96 -5.39
C GLN A 43 -3.39 -26.99 -5.59
N GLY A 44 -4.46 -26.89 -4.80
CA GLY A 44 -5.67 -27.68 -4.97
C GLY A 44 -6.40 -27.39 -6.29
N PRO A 45 -7.46 -28.17 -6.62
CA PRO A 45 -8.23 -28.02 -7.85
C PRO A 45 -8.73 -26.59 -8.05
N ILE A 46 -8.55 -26.05 -9.25
CA ILE A 46 -9.04 -24.71 -9.59
C ILE A 46 -10.50 -24.76 -10.05
N GLU A 47 -11.29 -23.86 -9.47
CA GLU A 47 -12.64 -23.51 -9.89
C GLU A 47 -12.61 -22.19 -10.67
N LEU A 48 -13.15 -22.20 -11.90
CA LEU A 48 -13.25 -21.03 -12.75
C LEU A 48 -14.61 -20.34 -12.60
N GLY A 49 -14.68 -19.06 -13.01
CA GLY A 49 -15.94 -18.33 -13.12
C GLY A 49 -16.52 -17.84 -11.79
N GLN A 50 -15.71 -17.79 -10.73
CA GLN A 50 -16.13 -17.24 -9.45
C GLN A 50 -16.28 -15.72 -9.52
N GLU A 51 -17.46 -15.23 -9.13
CA GLU A 51 -17.83 -13.80 -9.24
C GLU A 51 -17.58 -13.03 -7.95
N ALA A 52 -17.23 -11.75 -8.08
CA ALA A 52 -17.03 -10.87 -6.95
C ALA A 52 -18.33 -10.15 -6.55
N THR A 53 -18.56 -10.00 -5.24
CA THR A 53 -19.74 -9.30 -4.70
C THR A 53 -19.32 -8.06 -3.91
N SER A 54 -19.91 -6.90 -4.22
CA SER A 54 -19.72 -5.66 -3.44
C SER A 54 -20.55 -5.67 -2.16
N ASN A 55 -20.01 -5.14 -1.06
CA ASN A 55 -20.71 -5.01 0.21
C ASN A 55 -21.84 -3.95 0.18
N ILE A 56 -21.73 -2.93 -0.67
CA ILE A 56 -22.70 -1.82 -0.74
C ILE A 56 -23.34 -1.64 -2.12
N GLY A 57 -22.74 -2.20 -3.17
CA GLY A 57 -23.18 -2.04 -4.55
C GLY A 57 -23.07 -0.60 -5.08
N GLN A 58 -23.45 -0.40 -6.34
CA GLN A 58 -23.37 0.89 -7.01
C GLN A 58 -24.14 2.00 -6.28
N LYS A 59 -25.44 1.80 -6.06
CA LYS A 59 -26.30 2.79 -5.39
C LYS A 59 -25.81 3.16 -3.99
N GLY A 60 -25.21 2.21 -3.27
CA GLY A 60 -24.65 2.46 -1.95
C GLY A 60 -23.43 3.38 -2.00
N TYR A 61 -22.52 3.14 -2.96
CA TYR A 61 -21.34 3.99 -3.15
C TYR A 61 -21.73 5.38 -3.67
N GLU A 62 -22.61 5.48 -4.66
CA GLU A 62 -23.12 6.76 -5.18
C GLU A 62 -23.75 7.60 -4.04
N ALA A 63 -24.49 6.96 -3.12
CA ALA A 63 -25.03 7.64 -1.94
C ALA A 63 -23.94 8.16 -0.98
N HIS A 64 -22.80 7.47 -0.85
CA HIS A 64 -21.64 8.01 -0.11
C HIS A 64 -21.10 9.27 -0.77
N VAL A 65 -20.96 9.28 -2.10
CA VAL A 65 -20.49 10.43 -2.88
C VAL A 65 -21.40 11.63 -2.66
N THR A 66 -22.71 11.46 -2.88
CA THR A 66 -23.69 12.53 -2.65
C THR A 66 -23.63 13.05 -1.22
N LYS A 67 -23.53 12.17 -0.23
CA LYS A 67 -23.49 12.58 1.17
C LYS A 67 -22.22 13.38 1.51
N LEU A 68 -21.08 12.98 0.98
CA LEU A 68 -19.82 13.71 1.19
C LEU A 68 -19.84 15.08 0.51
N LYS A 69 -20.45 15.20 -0.68
CA LYS A 69 -20.66 16.50 -1.34
C LYS A 69 -21.49 17.46 -0.49
N GLU A 70 -22.51 16.98 0.24
CA GLU A 70 -23.23 17.83 1.20
C GLU A 70 -22.31 18.39 2.30
N HIS A 71 -21.38 17.58 2.81
CA HIS A 71 -20.40 18.01 3.82
C HIS A 71 -19.36 18.99 3.25
N ILE A 72 -18.97 18.80 1.99
CA ILE A 72 -18.08 19.74 1.28
C ILE A 72 -18.75 21.11 1.12
N VAL A 73 -20.02 21.14 0.69
CA VAL A 73 -20.79 22.38 0.53
C VAL A 73 -20.96 23.12 1.86
N LYS A 74 -21.12 22.39 2.97
CA LYS A 74 -21.19 22.98 4.32
C LYS A 74 -19.85 23.51 4.82
N GLY A 75 -18.74 23.11 4.20
CA GLY A 75 -17.37 23.45 4.63
C GLY A 75 -16.83 22.55 5.74
N ASP A 76 -17.42 21.38 5.97
CA ASP A 76 -16.91 20.42 6.97
C ASP A 76 -15.58 19.77 6.53
N ILE A 77 -15.43 19.56 5.22
CA ILE A 77 -14.29 18.94 4.57
C ILE A 77 -14.04 19.58 3.20
N PHE A 78 -12.81 19.52 2.71
CA PHE A 78 -12.45 19.82 1.32
C PHE A 78 -12.52 18.56 0.45
N GLN A 79 -12.11 17.42 1.02
CA GLN A 79 -12.10 16.12 0.37
C GLN A 79 -12.29 14.99 1.39
N CYS A 80 -12.93 13.91 0.96
CA CYS A 80 -12.99 12.65 1.71
C CYS A 80 -12.93 11.45 0.77
N VAL A 81 -12.31 10.36 1.21
CA VAL A 81 -12.03 9.19 0.37
C VAL A 81 -12.84 7.99 0.89
N PRO A 82 -14.14 7.84 0.57
CA PRO A 82 -14.90 6.65 0.90
C PRO A 82 -14.41 5.45 0.07
N SER A 83 -14.74 4.26 0.51
CA SER A 83 -14.35 3.02 -0.17
C SER A 83 -15.45 1.96 -0.11
N GLN A 84 -15.33 0.95 -0.96
CA GLN A 84 -16.17 -0.24 -0.94
C GLN A 84 -15.33 -1.51 -1.03
N ARG A 85 -15.84 -2.59 -0.44
CA ARG A 85 -15.16 -3.88 -0.36
C ARG A 85 -15.87 -4.90 -1.23
N PHE A 86 -15.08 -5.62 -2.02
CA PHE A 86 -15.51 -6.76 -2.80
C PHE A 86 -15.00 -8.05 -2.15
N ALA A 87 -15.88 -9.03 -2.02
CA ALA A 87 -15.53 -10.40 -1.70
C ALA A 87 -15.55 -11.22 -2.99
N ARG A 88 -14.40 -11.80 -3.37
CA ARG A 88 -14.27 -12.67 -4.53
C ARG A 88 -13.79 -14.04 -4.06
N PRO A 89 -14.62 -15.08 -4.15
CA PRO A 89 -14.15 -16.44 -3.93
C PRO A 89 -12.95 -16.76 -4.84
N THR A 90 -12.03 -17.58 -4.33
CA THR A 90 -10.92 -18.14 -5.11
C THR A 90 -10.48 -19.48 -4.54
N SER A 91 -10.12 -20.39 -5.43
CA SER A 91 -9.48 -21.69 -5.10
C SER A 91 -7.96 -21.63 -5.18
N LEU A 92 -7.38 -20.48 -5.55
CA LEU A 92 -5.94 -20.30 -5.59
C LEU A 92 -5.34 -20.27 -4.18
N HIS A 93 -4.19 -20.93 -4.03
CA HIS A 93 -3.34 -20.72 -2.88
C HIS A 93 -2.87 -19.25 -2.85
N PRO A 94 -2.96 -18.53 -1.72
CA PRO A 94 -2.65 -17.10 -1.66
C PRO A 94 -1.26 -16.71 -2.18
N PHE A 95 -0.26 -17.55 -1.94
CA PHE A 95 1.10 -17.31 -2.45
C PHE A 95 1.18 -17.40 -4.00
N ASN A 96 0.34 -18.21 -4.64
CA ASN A 96 0.28 -18.27 -6.10
C ASN A 96 -0.37 -17.01 -6.69
N ILE A 97 -1.33 -16.40 -5.97
CA ILE A 97 -1.85 -15.07 -6.30
C ILE A 97 -0.71 -14.05 -6.26
N TYR A 98 0.12 -14.03 -5.22
CA TYR A 98 1.27 -13.13 -5.10
C TYR A 98 2.28 -13.31 -6.25
N ARG A 99 2.64 -14.56 -6.57
CA ARG A 99 3.57 -14.88 -7.66
C ARG A 99 3.07 -14.34 -9.00
N HIS A 100 1.78 -14.50 -9.28
CA HIS A 100 1.18 -13.99 -10.51
C HIS A 100 1.10 -12.46 -10.51
N LEU A 101 0.71 -11.86 -9.37
CA LEU A 101 0.63 -10.41 -9.18
C LEU A 101 1.96 -9.72 -9.49
N ARG A 102 3.08 -10.30 -9.02
CA ARG A 102 4.43 -9.80 -9.28
C ARG A 102 4.77 -9.72 -10.78
N THR A 103 4.21 -10.61 -11.59
CA THR A 103 4.43 -10.63 -13.04
C THR A 103 3.58 -9.59 -13.75
N VAL A 104 2.31 -9.45 -13.38
CA VAL A 104 1.35 -8.60 -14.11
C VAL A 104 1.33 -7.14 -13.65
N ASN A 105 1.68 -6.86 -12.39
CA ASN A 105 1.62 -5.52 -11.80
C ASN A 105 2.89 -5.21 -10.97
N PRO A 106 4.07 -5.10 -11.60
CA PRO A 106 5.28 -4.71 -10.88
C PRO A 106 5.09 -3.30 -10.28
N SER A 107 5.27 -3.21 -8.97
CA SER A 107 5.08 -1.99 -8.17
C SER A 107 6.27 -1.82 -7.22
N PRO A 108 6.57 -0.59 -6.76
CA PRO A 108 7.69 -0.34 -5.85
C PRO A 108 7.60 -1.16 -4.56
N TYR A 109 6.38 -1.47 -4.09
CA TYR A 109 6.15 -2.30 -2.92
C TYR A 109 5.34 -3.54 -3.28
N LEU A 110 6.00 -4.69 -3.33
CA LEU A 110 5.39 -6.00 -3.47
C LEU A 110 5.51 -6.76 -2.16
N PHE A 111 4.41 -7.33 -1.67
CA PHE A 111 4.42 -8.05 -0.41
C PHE A 111 3.47 -9.24 -0.39
N TYR A 112 3.93 -10.27 0.31
CA TYR A 112 3.17 -11.41 0.78
C TYR A 112 3.42 -11.55 2.28
N VAL A 113 2.39 -11.33 3.09
CA VAL A 113 2.47 -11.49 4.54
C VAL A 113 1.56 -12.64 4.94
N ASN A 114 2.17 -13.70 5.49
CA ASN A 114 1.42 -14.84 6.02
C ASN A 114 1.12 -14.62 7.51
N CYS A 115 -0.12 -14.24 7.83
CA CYS A 115 -0.59 -14.03 9.20
C CYS A 115 -1.17 -15.31 9.83
N LYS A 116 -0.83 -16.49 9.29
CA LYS A 116 -1.40 -17.81 9.60
C LYS A 116 -2.87 -17.93 9.19
N ASP A 117 -3.77 -17.24 9.89
CA ASP A 117 -5.22 -17.36 9.70
C ASP A 117 -5.71 -16.65 8.42
N PHE A 118 -4.91 -15.74 7.88
CA PHE A 118 -5.17 -15.04 6.63
C PHE A 118 -3.85 -14.56 6.03
N GLN A 119 -3.89 -14.19 4.75
CA GLN A 119 -2.72 -13.72 4.01
C GLN A 119 -3.00 -12.33 3.44
N ILE A 120 -1.97 -11.49 3.43
CA ILE A 120 -2.01 -10.17 2.79
C ILE A 120 -1.14 -10.24 1.54
N VAL A 121 -1.74 -9.96 0.39
CA VAL A 121 -1.10 -10.00 -0.93
C VAL A 121 -1.26 -8.64 -1.58
N GLY A 122 -0.18 -7.94 -1.92
CA GLY A 122 -0.31 -6.60 -2.48
C GLY A 122 0.84 -6.15 -3.36
N ALA A 123 0.51 -5.16 -4.19
CA ALA A 123 1.39 -4.45 -5.09
C ALA A 123 1.10 -2.94 -4.98
N SER A 124 1.60 -2.32 -3.91
CA SER A 124 1.30 -0.93 -3.62
C SER A 124 2.18 0.03 -4.43
N PRO A 125 1.58 1.06 -5.04
CA PRO A 125 2.31 2.08 -5.78
C PRO A 125 2.85 3.21 -4.90
N GLU A 126 2.41 3.33 -3.65
CA GLU A 126 2.53 4.60 -2.90
C GLU A 126 3.24 4.41 -1.55
N LEU A 127 4.33 5.15 -1.38
CA LEU A 127 5.05 5.30 -0.12
C LEU A 127 4.15 6.03 0.89
N LEU A 128 3.97 5.46 2.08
CA LEU A 128 3.38 6.17 3.21
C LEU A 128 4.44 7.07 3.85
N VAL A 129 5.48 6.44 4.40
CA VAL A 129 6.58 7.13 5.06
C VAL A 129 7.82 6.24 5.14
N LYS A 130 8.99 6.82 4.89
CA LYS A 130 10.29 6.16 5.05
C LYS A 130 11.31 7.05 5.75
N SER A 131 12.28 6.42 6.41
CA SER A 131 13.50 7.08 6.87
C SER A 131 14.63 6.81 5.88
N GLU A 132 15.26 7.88 5.37
CA GLU A 132 16.33 7.79 4.40
C GLU A 132 17.32 8.94 4.64
N ALA A 133 18.61 8.62 4.76
CA ALA A 133 19.69 9.59 4.97
C ALA A 133 19.41 10.61 6.11
N GLY A 134 18.89 10.12 7.25
CA GLY A 134 18.58 10.94 8.42
C GLY A 134 17.33 11.82 8.29
N ARG A 135 16.53 11.62 7.23
CA ARG A 135 15.29 12.37 6.98
C ARG A 135 14.10 11.43 6.93
N ILE A 136 12.95 11.93 7.38
CA ILE A 136 11.65 11.31 7.13
C ILE A 136 11.11 11.85 5.82
N ILE A 137 10.65 10.95 4.94
CA ILE A 137 10.21 11.26 3.59
C ILE A 137 8.82 10.65 3.37
N THR A 138 7.96 11.40 2.69
CA THR A 138 6.69 10.91 2.13
C THR A 138 6.54 11.43 0.71
N HIS A 139 5.83 10.67 -0.13
CA HIS A 139 5.59 11.00 -1.54
C HIS A 139 4.09 11.11 -1.79
N PRO A 140 3.51 12.31 -1.67
CA PRO A 140 2.14 12.52 -2.12
C PRO A 140 2.05 12.25 -3.62
N ILE A 141 1.07 11.43 -4.02
CA ILE A 141 0.76 11.10 -5.40
C ILE A 141 -0.68 11.53 -5.68
N ALA A 142 -0.89 12.25 -6.77
CA ALA A 142 -2.22 12.56 -7.29
C ALA A 142 -2.19 12.62 -8.81
N GLY A 143 -3.37 12.55 -9.42
CA GLY A 143 -3.52 12.55 -10.88
C GLY A 143 -2.94 11.30 -11.54
N THR A 144 -3.69 10.70 -12.44
CA THR A 144 -3.26 9.48 -13.13
C THR A 144 -3.64 9.55 -14.58
N VAL A 145 -2.65 9.43 -15.47
CA VAL A 145 -2.92 9.21 -16.89
C VAL A 145 -2.18 7.97 -17.39
N LYS A 146 -2.73 7.31 -18.40
CA LYS A 146 -2.11 6.14 -19.03
C LYS A 146 -0.82 6.56 -19.75
N ARG A 147 0.10 5.60 -19.91
CA ARG A 147 1.26 5.79 -20.81
C ARG A 147 0.78 5.88 -22.26
N GLY A 148 1.41 6.76 -23.03
CA GLY A 148 1.15 6.89 -24.47
C GLY A 148 1.74 5.70 -25.26
N LYS A 149 1.16 5.39 -26.42
CA LYS A 149 1.68 4.33 -27.31
C LYS A 149 2.97 4.74 -28.02
N THR A 150 3.22 6.04 -28.09
CA THR A 150 4.43 6.64 -28.68
C THR A 150 5.03 7.66 -27.73
N ALA A 151 6.33 7.95 -27.85
CA ALA A 151 6.99 8.96 -27.01
C ALA A 151 6.34 10.35 -27.11
N LYS A 152 5.85 10.73 -28.30
CA LYS A 152 5.14 12.00 -28.54
C LYS A 152 3.79 12.03 -27.84
N GLU A 153 3.02 10.95 -27.94
CA GLU A 153 1.74 10.84 -27.23
C GLU A 153 1.93 10.81 -25.71
N ASP A 154 2.95 10.08 -25.24
CA ASP A 154 3.28 9.95 -23.82
C ASP A 154 3.65 11.31 -23.20
N GLN A 155 4.44 12.11 -23.93
CA GLN A 155 4.77 13.47 -23.51
C GLN A 155 3.55 14.39 -23.53
N ARG A 156 2.71 14.33 -24.57
CA ARG A 156 1.45 15.11 -24.62
C ARG A 156 0.57 14.81 -23.41
N LEU A 157 0.40 13.54 -23.05
CA LEU A 157 -0.38 13.14 -21.88
C LEU A 157 0.25 13.63 -20.57
N ALA A 158 1.58 13.72 -20.50
CA ALA A 158 2.29 14.25 -19.34
C ALA A 158 2.08 15.76 -19.22
N ASP A 159 2.14 16.47 -20.34
CA ASP A 159 1.91 17.91 -20.42
C ASP A 159 0.44 18.25 -20.06
N GLU A 160 -0.52 17.42 -20.49
CA GLU A 160 -1.94 17.52 -20.11
C GLU A 160 -2.14 17.31 -18.61
N LEU A 161 -1.55 16.26 -18.04
CA LEU A 161 -1.63 16.00 -16.60
C LEU A 161 -1.00 17.16 -15.79
N SER A 162 0.18 17.63 -16.19
CA SER A 162 0.88 18.72 -15.50
C SER A 162 0.22 20.09 -15.65
N SER A 163 -0.67 20.27 -16.64
CA SER A 163 -1.43 21.50 -16.84
C SER A 163 -2.87 21.43 -16.31
N SER A 164 -3.34 20.25 -15.91
CA SER A 164 -4.67 20.04 -15.33
C SER A 164 -4.84 20.86 -14.04
N LEU A 165 -5.73 21.85 -14.08
CA LEU A 165 -6.04 22.69 -12.91
C LEU A 165 -6.66 21.87 -11.78
N LYS A 166 -7.48 20.86 -12.12
CA LYS A 166 -8.12 19.95 -11.15
C LYS A 166 -7.06 19.13 -10.41
N ASP A 167 -6.26 18.36 -11.15
CA ASP A 167 -5.25 17.46 -10.55
C ASP A 167 -4.21 18.24 -9.75
N ARG A 168 -3.81 19.43 -10.22
CA ARG A 168 -2.90 20.30 -9.46
C ARG A 168 -3.51 20.81 -8.17
N ALA A 169 -4.77 21.24 -8.18
CA ALA A 169 -5.44 21.74 -6.98
C ALA A 169 -5.54 20.65 -5.90
N GLU A 170 -5.95 19.44 -6.29
CA GLU A 170 -5.97 18.27 -5.42
C GLU A 170 -4.56 17.95 -4.87
N HIS A 171 -3.56 17.96 -5.75
CA HIS A 171 -2.18 17.67 -5.35
C HIS A 171 -1.59 18.70 -4.39
N VAL A 172 -1.86 20.00 -4.55
CA VAL A 172 -1.42 21.03 -3.59
C VAL A 172 -1.93 20.70 -2.19
N MET A 173 -3.21 20.35 -2.07
CA MET A 173 -3.82 20.03 -0.79
C MET A 173 -3.17 18.82 -0.13
N LEU A 174 -2.84 17.78 -0.90
CA LEU A 174 -2.14 16.59 -0.40
C LEU A 174 -0.70 16.90 0.03
N VAL A 175 0.01 17.75 -0.73
CA VAL A 175 1.34 18.24 -0.35
C VAL A 175 1.28 19.06 0.93
N ASP A 176 0.26 19.91 1.09
CA ASP A 176 0.05 20.70 2.30
C ASP A 176 -0.18 19.81 3.52
N LEU A 177 -1.03 18.79 3.37
CA LEU A 177 -1.28 17.81 4.41
C LEU A 177 -0.02 17.04 4.80
N ALA A 178 0.75 16.57 3.81
CA ALA A 178 2.02 15.88 4.04
C ALA A 178 3.05 16.79 4.76
N ARG A 179 3.12 18.06 4.38
CA ARG A 179 3.95 19.06 5.07
C ARG A 179 3.50 19.26 6.51
N ASN A 180 2.20 19.36 6.76
CA ASN A 180 1.65 19.53 8.10
C ASN A 180 1.92 18.28 8.97
N ASP A 181 1.80 17.09 8.41
CA ASP A 181 2.07 15.83 9.11
C ASP A 181 3.55 15.67 9.48
N ILE A 182 4.48 16.01 8.57
CA ILE A 182 5.91 15.98 8.90
C ILE A 182 6.24 17.09 9.90
N ASN A 183 5.71 18.30 9.75
CA ASN A 183 6.01 19.43 10.64
C ASN A 183 5.57 19.20 12.10
N ARG A 184 4.53 18.38 12.32
CA ARG A 184 4.11 17.98 13.67
C ARG A 184 5.20 17.28 14.47
N VAL A 185 6.17 16.62 13.82
CA VAL A 185 7.26 15.85 14.48
C VAL A 185 8.67 16.26 14.04
N GLY A 186 8.79 16.93 12.91
CA GLY A 186 10.06 17.38 12.35
C GLY A 186 10.54 18.71 12.92
N ASP A 187 11.84 18.97 12.81
CA ASP A 187 12.41 20.29 13.03
C ASP A 187 11.82 21.26 11.98
N PRO A 188 11.06 22.29 12.40
CA PRO A 188 10.41 23.24 11.49
C PRO A 188 11.36 23.91 10.49
N PHE A 189 12.66 24.05 10.81
CA PHE A 189 13.63 24.66 9.90
C PHE A 189 14.11 23.70 8.79
N THR A 190 13.81 22.41 8.91
CA THR A 190 14.26 21.38 7.98
C THR A 190 13.15 20.82 7.09
N VAL A 191 11.88 21.06 7.44
CA VAL A 191 10.72 20.57 6.69
C VAL A 191 10.58 21.36 5.38
N ARG A 192 10.61 20.66 4.26
CA ARG A 192 10.51 21.28 2.93
C ARG A 192 9.88 20.34 1.92
N VAL A 193 9.37 20.94 0.85
CA VAL A 193 8.94 20.23 -0.36
C VAL A 193 10.16 20.14 -1.27
N ASP A 194 10.81 18.97 -1.33
CA ASP A 194 12.04 18.77 -2.12
C ASP A 194 11.75 18.72 -3.63
N ARG A 195 10.59 18.13 -4.00
CA ARG A 195 10.10 18.03 -5.38
C ARG A 195 8.62 18.37 -5.38
N LEU A 196 8.18 19.21 -6.30
CA LEU A 196 6.78 19.66 -6.37
C LEU A 196 6.20 19.38 -7.75
N MET A 197 5.12 18.58 -7.81
CA MET A 197 4.32 18.33 -9.02
C MET A 197 5.15 17.84 -10.22
N VAL A 198 6.08 16.93 -9.98
CA VAL A 198 6.87 16.33 -11.05
C VAL A 198 6.08 15.16 -11.64
N VAL A 199 6.00 15.07 -12.96
CA VAL A 199 5.42 13.90 -13.61
C VAL A 199 6.40 12.73 -13.52
N GLU A 200 6.00 11.66 -12.84
CA GLU A 200 6.78 10.43 -12.71
C GLU A 200 6.14 9.31 -13.53
N LYS A 201 6.95 8.64 -14.36
CA LYS A 201 6.49 7.64 -15.32
C LYS A 201 6.70 6.23 -14.78
N PHE A 202 5.62 5.47 -14.70
CA PHE A 202 5.63 4.04 -14.37
C PHE A 202 5.37 3.20 -15.63
N SER A 203 5.35 1.87 -15.49
CA SER A 203 5.21 0.94 -16.61
C SER A 203 3.92 1.16 -17.43
N HIS A 204 2.81 1.49 -16.78
CA HIS A 204 1.48 1.58 -17.43
C HIS A 204 0.77 2.93 -17.23
N VAL A 205 1.24 3.72 -16.26
CA VAL A 205 0.67 5.03 -15.92
C VAL A 205 1.77 6.05 -15.64
N GLN A 206 1.40 7.32 -15.57
CA GLN A 206 2.24 8.38 -15.02
C GLN A 206 1.40 9.23 -14.04
N HIS A 207 2.07 9.76 -13.02
CA HIS A 207 1.44 10.47 -11.90
C HIS A 207 2.09 11.83 -11.64
N LEU A 208 1.36 12.77 -11.02
CA LEU A 208 1.98 13.90 -10.36
C LEU A 208 2.49 13.44 -9.01
N VAL A 209 3.79 13.62 -8.78
CA VAL A 209 4.48 13.22 -7.56
C VAL A 209 5.14 14.45 -6.96
N SER A 210 4.99 14.58 -5.66
CA SER A 210 5.79 15.50 -4.85
C SER A 210 6.58 14.72 -3.82
N GLN A 211 7.60 15.36 -3.27
CA GLN A 211 8.35 14.83 -2.14
C GLN A 211 8.38 15.86 -1.03
N VAL A 212 7.96 15.45 0.16
CA VAL A 212 8.08 16.24 1.37
C VAL A 212 9.01 15.51 2.32
N SER A 213 9.97 16.22 2.89
CA SER A 213 10.89 15.64 3.87
C SER A 213 11.23 16.59 5.00
N GLY A 214 11.69 16.03 6.13
CA GLY A 214 12.18 16.76 7.30
C GLY A 214 13.08 15.89 8.16
N VAL A 215 13.88 16.54 9.01
CA VAL A 215 14.63 15.86 10.09
C VAL A 215 13.73 15.81 11.30
N LEU A 216 13.71 14.68 12.03
CA LEU A 216 12.95 14.58 13.28
C LEU A 216 13.55 15.48 14.36
N ARG A 217 12.70 16.03 15.23
CA ARG A 217 13.19 16.72 16.42
C ARG A 217 13.90 15.72 17.35
N PRO A 218 14.84 16.18 18.20
CA PRO A 218 15.60 15.29 19.09
C PRO A 218 14.74 14.43 20.03
N ASP A 219 13.51 14.87 20.33
CA ASP A 219 12.54 14.19 21.21
C ASP A 219 11.53 13.32 20.44
N LYS A 220 11.82 12.98 19.17
CA LYS A 220 10.92 12.23 18.29
C LYS A 220 11.64 11.06 17.63
N THR A 221 10.88 10.01 17.39
CA THR A 221 11.33 8.75 16.79
C THR A 221 10.64 8.50 15.46
N ARG A 222 11.12 7.48 14.71
CA ARG A 222 10.41 7.02 13.50
C ARG A 222 8.97 6.57 13.77
N PHE A 223 8.66 6.13 14.99
CA PHE A 223 7.30 5.75 15.38
C PHE A 223 6.37 6.97 15.51
N ASP A 224 6.88 8.09 16.04
CA ASP A 224 6.14 9.35 16.06
C ASP A 224 5.87 9.85 14.65
N ALA A 225 6.86 9.70 13.76
CA ALA A 225 6.73 10.02 12.33
C ALA A 225 5.62 9.20 11.67
N PHE A 226 5.65 7.89 11.83
CA PHE A 226 4.62 6.99 11.34
C PHE A 226 3.24 7.40 11.86
N ARG A 227 3.09 7.59 13.17
CA ARG A 227 1.82 7.99 13.80
C ARG A 227 1.31 9.34 13.29
N SER A 228 2.19 10.29 13.00
CA SER A 228 1.81 11.62 12.51
C SER A 228 1.27 11.57 11.08
N VAL A 229 1.94 10.79 10.21
CA VAL A 229 1.56 10.64 8.80
C VAL A 229 0.36 9.71 8.63
N PHE A 230 0.19 8.72 9.50
CA PHE A 230 -0.85 7.70 9.40
C PHE A 230 -2.25 8.18 9.82
N PRO A 231 -3.33 7.79 9.10
CA PRO A 231 -3.30 7.26 7.74
C PRO A 231 -3.01 8.36 6.71
N ALA A 232 -2.60 7.96 5.51
CA ALA A 232 -2.29 8.90 4.44
C ALA A 232 -3.52 9.76 4.05
N GLY A 233 -3.25 11.00 3.66
CA GLY A 233 -4.28 11.93 3.15
C GLY A 233 -5.02 11.42 1.92
N THR A 234 -4.29 10.75 1.02
CA THR A 234 -4.77 10.17 -0.24
C THR A 234 -5.83 9.08 -0.07
N VAL A 235 -5.97 8.54 1.14
CA VAL A 235 -6.94 7.48 1.48
C VAL A 235 -7.88 7.87 2.62
N SER A 236 -7.80 9.11 3.11
CA SER A 236 -8.66 9.62 4.17
C SER A 236 -9.39 10.88 3.71
N GLY A 237 -8.69 12.01 3.62
CA GLY A 237 -9.24 13.29 3.18
C GLY A 237 -8.62 14.47 3.92
N ALA A 238 -9.23 15.64 3.74
CA ALA A 238 -8.79 16.89 4.33
C ALA A 238 -10.00 17.74 4.76
N PRO A 239 -10.06 18.24 6.02
CA PRO A 239 -9.18 17.91 7.15
C PRO A 239 -9.25 16.44 7.57
N LYS A 240 -8.08 15.83 7.84
CA LYS A 240 -7.92 14.36 8.03
C LYS A 240 -8.87 13.77 9.08
N VAL A 241 -8.96 14.37 10.27
CA VAL A 241 -9.78 13.86 11.37
C VAL A 241 -11.26 13.83 10.99
N ARG A 242 -11.78 14.94 10.46
CA ARG A 242 -13.20 15.04 10.10
C ARG A 242 -13.57 14.10 8.95
N ALA A 243 -12.69 13.95 7.95
CA ALA A 243 -12.88 12.99 6.87
C ALA A 243 -12.95 11.54 7.40
N MET A 244 -12.10 11.17 8.36
CA MET A 244 -12.13 9.83 8.96
C MET A 244 -13.40 9.54 9.76
N GLU A 245 -13.96 10.54 10.47
CA GLU A 245 -15.25 10.40 11.14
C GLU A 245 -16.38 10.10 10.14
N LEU A 246 -16.44 10.87 9.05
CA LEU A 246 -17.43 10.67 7.99
C LEU A 246 -17.27 9.30 7.30
N ILE A 247 -16.03 8.86 7.06
CA ILE A 247 -15.75 7.52 6.55
C ILE A 247 -16.34 6.46 7.49
N ALA A 248 -16.09 6.58 8.80
CA ALA A 248 -16.59 5.62 9.77
C ALA A 248 -18.13 5.59 9.84
N GLU A 249 -18.78 6.76 9.75
CA GLU A 249 -20.25 6.90 9.71
C GLU A 249 -20.87 6.26 8.45
N LEU A 250 -20.22 6.42 7.31
CA LEU A 250 -20.70 5.95 6.01
C LEU A 250 -20.44 4.46 5.77
N GLU A 251 -19.20 4.01 5.95
CA GLU A 251 -18.78 2.64 5.62
C GLU A 251 -19.31 1.61 6.62
N LYS A 252 -19.50 2.00 7.89
CA LYS A 252 -20.03 1.16 8.99
C LYS A 252 -19.31 -0.16 9.22
N GLU A 253 -18.13 -0.32 8.63
CA GLU A 253 -17.26 -1.47 8.77
C GLU A 253 -15.82 -1.00 8.95
N LYS A 254 -15.00 -1.82 9.61
CA LYS A 254 -13.56 -1.54 9.71
C LYS A 254 -12.90 -1.82 8.36
N ARG A 255 -12.05 -0.90 7.91
CA ARG A 255 -11.22 -1.08 6.70
C ARG A 255 -10.19 -2.22 6.83
N GLY A 256 -9.83 -2.60 8.05
CA GLY A 256 -8.82 -3.62 8.30
C GLY A 256 -7.47 -3.20 7.73
N VAL A 257 -6.95 -3.97 6.78
CA VAL A 257 -5.67 -3.70 6.12
C VAL A 257 -5.78 -2.55 5.12
N TYR A 258 -6.93 -2.36 4.46
CA TYR A 258 -7.09 -1.33 3.44
C TYR A 258 -6.83 0.07 3.99
N ALA A 259 -6.10 0.89 3.22
CA ALA A 259 -5.64 2.23 3.62
C ALA A 259 -4.72 2.25 4.87
N GLY A 260 -4.35 1.08 5.39
CA GLY A 260 -3.33 0.89 6.41
C GLY A 260 -1.92 1.01 5.83
N ALA A 261 -0.95 0.39 6.51
CA ALA A 261 0.44 0.39 6.09
C ALA A 261 1.02 -1.02 6.07
N VAL A 262 1.90 -1.30 5.10
CA VAL A 262 2.72 -2.50 5.06
C VAL A 262 4.18 -2.09 4.88
N GLY A 263 5.08 -2.70 5.63
CA GLY A 263 6.49 -2.32 5.63
C GLY A 263 7.22 -2.89 6.83
N TYR A 264 8.31 -2.25 7.23
CA TYR A 264 9.13 -2.70 8.35
C TYR A 264 9.66 -1.56 9.20
N PHE A 265 10.04 -1.91 10.42
CA PHE A 265 10.84 -1.10 11.32
C PHE A 265 12.10 -1.90 11.66
N GLY A 266 13.27 -1.34 11.35
CA GLY A 266 14.55 -1.90 11.76
C GLY A 266 14.81 -1.67 13.24
N TYR A 267 15.72 -2.45 13.82
CA TYR A 267 16.25 -2.19 15.16
C TYR A 267 17.06 -0.89 15.16
N GLY A 268 17.06 -0.19 16.30
CA GLY A 268 18.07 0.85 16.53
C GLY A 268 19.45 0.21 16.73
N SER A 269 20.50 1.03 16.64
CA SER A 269 21.88 0.61 16.91
C SER A 269 22.58 1.63 17.80
N GLU A 270 23.75 1.29 18.32
CA GLU A 270 24.65 2.26 18.94
C GLU A 270 25.81 2.52 18.00
N ASP A 271 26.21 3.78 17.84
CA ASP A 271 27.43 4.12 17.12
C ASP A 271 28.69 3.85 17.97
N GLU A 272 29.87 4.05 17.38
CA GLU A 272 31.16 3.87 18.05
C GLU A 272 31.37 4.75 19.30
N ASN A 273 30.56 5.80 19.45
CA ASN A 273 30.60 6.73 20.57
C ASN A 273 29.51 6.43 21.61
N GLY A 274 28.73 5.36 21.42
CA GLY A 274 27.63 4.98 22.31
C GLY A 274 26.35 5.79 22.11
N ASN A 275 26.21 6.53 21.01
CA ASN A 275 24.96 7.24 20.72
C ASN A 275 23.94 6.28 20.09
N THR A 276 22.69 6.33 20.56
CA THR A 276 21.60 5.61 19.91
C THR A 276 21.30 6.18 18.54
N VAL A 277 21.33 5.32 17.53
CA VAL A 277 20.94 5.59 16.16
C VAL A 277 19.59 4.94 15.91
N GLU A 278 18.63 5.73 15.42
CA GLU A 278 17.31 5.24 15.05
C GLU A 278 17.40 4.20 13.93
N GLY A 279 16.62 3.14 14.05
CA GLY A 279 16.52 2.11 13.03
C GLY A 279 15.84 2.62 11.75
N ALA A 280 16.06 1.90 10.64
CA ALA A 280 15.36 2.19 9.40
C ALA A 280 13.84 2.02 9.53
N MET A 281 13.09 2.71 8.69
CA MET A 281 11.65 2.52 8.52
C MET A 281 11.33 2.71 7.05
N ASP A 282 10.55 1.80 6.47
CA ASP A 282 10.02 1.96 5.12
C ASP A 282 8.64 1.30 5.07
N THR A 283 7.64 2.09 4.73
CA THR A 283 6.23 1.65 4.72
C THR A 283 5.50 2.23 3.52
N CYS A 284 4.69 1.40 2.87
CA CYS A 284 3.77 1.81 1.83
C CYS A 284 2.33 1.83 2.35
N ILE A 285 1.46 2.59 1.70
CA ILE A 285 0.02 2.52 1.95
C ILE A 285 -0.48 1.17 1.44
N ALA A 286 -1.36 0.50 2.18
CA ALA A 286 -1.96 -0.77 1.78
C ALA A 286 -3.06 -0.58 0.72
N LEU A 287 -2.64 -0.13 -0.47
CA LEU A 287 -3.44 -0.01 -1.68
C LEU A 287 -3.16 -1.19 -2.62
N ARG A 288 -4.09 -1.44 -3.55
CA ARG A 288 -4.01 -2.61 -4.47
C ARG A 288 -3.66 -3.90 -3.74
N THR A 289 -4.24 -4.05 -2.55
CA THR A 289 -3.98 -5.13 -1.60
C THR A 289 -5.20 -6.03 -1.51
N MET A 290 -4.96 -7.32 -1.38
CA MET A 290 -5.94 -8.38 -1.16
C MET A 290 -5.68 -9.00 0.20
N MET A 291 -6.72 -9.13 1.01
CA MET A 291 -6.69 -10.00 2.18
C MET A 291 -7.35 -11.31 1.78
N VAL A 292 -6.64 -12.42 1.86
CA VAL A 292 -7.14 -13.74 1.49
C VAL A 292 -7.39 -14.55 2.76
N LYS A 293 -8.63 -15.02 2.93
CA LYS A 293 -9.05 -15.79 4.10
C LYS A 293 -10.18 -16.74 3.70
N ASP A 294 -10.12 -17.98 4.17
CA ASP A 294 -11.20 -18.97 4.01
C ASP A 294 -11.70 -19.11 2.56
N GLY A 295 -10.77 -19.14 1.59
CA GLY A 295 -11.10 -19.26 0.15
C GLY A 295 -11.71 -18.01 -0.47
N VAL A 296 -11.60 -16.85 0.18
CA VAL A 296 -12.12 -15.57 -0.32
C VAL A 296 -11.00 -14.54 -0.34
N ALA A 297 -10.80 -13.91 -1.50
CA ALA A 297 -10.00 -12.71 -1.64
C ALA A 297 -10.89 -11.48 -1.42
N TYR A 298 -10.57 -10.70 -0.39
CA TYR A 298 -11.19 -9.41 -0.10
C TYR A 298 -10.37 -8.29 -0.71
N LEU A 299 -11.01 -7.47 -1.54
CA LEU A 299 -10.41 -6.36 -2.26
C LEU A 299 -11.15 -5.08 -1.91
N GLN A 300 -10.45 -3.99 -1.69
CA GLN A 300 -11.08 -2.72 -1.32
C GLN A 300 -10.46 -1.56 -2.11
N ALA A 301 -11.31 -0.67 -2.58
CA ALA A 301 -10.91 0.53 -3.31
C ALA A 301 -11.84 1.69 -3.01
N GLY A 302 -11.30 2.89 -3.15
CA GLY A 302 -11.98 4.16 -2.90
C GLY A 302 -11.49 5.24 -3.86
N GLY A 303 -12.19 6.37 -3.88
CA GLY A 303 -11.93 7.54 -4.73
C GLY A 303 -12.02 8.82 -3.92
N GLY A 304 -11.24 9.84 -4.28
CA GLY A 304 -11.22 11.11 -3.57
C GLY A 304 -12.41 11.96 -3.99
N ILE A 305 -13.39 12.14 -3.09
CA ILE A 305 -14.58 12.92 -3.39
C ILE A 305 -14.30 14.39 -3.13
N VAL A 306 -14.48 15.18 -4.19
CA VAL A 306 -14.38 16.63 -4.21
C VAL A 306 -15.72 17.24 -4.64
N PHE A 307 -15.81 18.57 -4.64
CA PHE A 307 -17.06 19.29 -4.92
C PHE A 307 -17.68 18.93 -6.28
N ASP A 308 -16.85 18.76 -7.31
CA ASP A 308 -17.24 18.48 -8.69
C ASP A 308 -17.26 16.98 -9.04
N SER A 309 -17.09 16.09 -8.07
CA SER A 309 -17.19 14.64 -8.28
C SER A 309 -18.58 14.24 -8.77
N ASP A 310 -18.63 13.37 -9.79
CA ASP A 310 -19.84 12.71 -10.28
C ASP A 310 -19.99 11.34 -9.63
N GLU A 311 -21.19 11.05 -9.13
CA GLU A 311 -21.49 9.83 -8.38
C GLU A 311 -21.13 8.55 -9.14
N TYR A 312 -21.46 8.47 -10.43
CA TYR A 312 -21.24 7.28 -11.25
C TYR A 312 -19.77 7.12 -11.62
N ASP A 313 -19.12 8.23 -12.01
CA ASP A 313 -17.70 8.20 -12.39
C ASP A 313 -16.82 7.75 -11.22
N GLU A 314 -17.10 8.23 -10.00
CA GLU A 314 -16.37 7.84 -8.79
C GLU A 314 -16.61 6.36 -8.43
N TRP A 315 -17.84 5.86 -8.61
CA TRP A 315 -18.11 4.44 -8.48
C TRP A 315 -17.30 3.64 -9.50
N MET A 316 -17.33 4.01 -10.78
CA MET A 316 -16.58 3.35 -11.84
C MET A 316 -15.07 3.40 -11.61
N GLU A 317 -14.55 4.47 -11.01
CA GLU A 317 -13.15 4.57 -10.63
C GLU A 317 -12.75 3.48 -9.64
N THR A 318 -13.59 3.20 -8.63
CA THR A 318 -13.31 2.09 -7.70
C THR A 318 -13.33 0.73 -8.40
N ILE A 319 -14.23 0.51 -9.36
CA ILE A 319 -14.27 -0.72 -10.16
C ILE A 319 -12.97 -0.87 -10.97
N ASN A 320 -12.53 0.22 -11.60
CA ASN A 320 -11.28 0.24 -12.37
C ASN A 320 -10.05 -0.04 -11.49
N LYS A 321 -10.00 0.55 -10.28
CA LYS A 321 -8.93 0.31 -9.30
C LYS A 321 -8.89 -1.14 -8.83
N LEU A 322 -10.04 -1.77 -8.65
CA LEU A 322 -10.17 -3.19 -8.28
C LEU A 322 -9.84 -4.13 -9.46
N GLY A 323 -10.11 -3.68 -10.69
CA GLY A 323 -9.99 -4.48 -11.91
C GLY A 323 -8.62 -5.13 -12.09
N ALA A 324 -7.53 -4.45 -11.72
CA ALA A 324 -6.18 -4.99 -11.83
C ALA A 324 -5.98 -6.26 -10.97
N ASN A 325 -6.49 -6.26 -9.74
CA ASN A 325 -6.40 -7.40 -8.85
C ASN A 325 -7.42 -8.49 -9.21
N MET A 326 -8.63 -8.11 -9.62
CA MET A 326 -9.63 -9.07 -10.13
C MET A 326 -9.11 -9.84 -11.34
N GLN A 327 -8.49 -9.13 -12.30
CA GLN A 327 -7.89 -9.74 -13.49
C GLN A 327 -6.67 -10.59 -13.14
N CYS A 328 -5.87 -10.17 -12.14
CA CYS A 328 -4.77 -10.97 -11.63
C CYS A 328 -5.27 -12.33 -11.12
N ILE A 329 -6.30 -12.36 -10.26
CA ILE A 329 -6.81 -13.63 -9.73
C ILE A 329 -7.42 -14.47 -10.86
N LYS A 330 -8.22 -13.87 -11.74
CA LYS A 330 -8.84 -14.58 -12.88
C LYS A 330 -7.80 -15.23 -13.79
N SER A 331 -6.80 -14.48 -14.24
CA SER A 331 -5.77 -15.01 -15.15
C SER A 331 -4.85 -16.02 -14.46
N ALA A 332 -4.63 -15.90 -13.16
CA ALA A 332 -3.95 -16.94 -12.39
C ALA A 332 -4.79 -18.22 -12.33
N GLU A 333 -6.09 -18.14 -12.07
CA GLU A 333 -6.97 -19.32 -12.08
C GLU A 333 -6.97 -20.01 -13.44
N GLU A 334 -7.11 -19.27 -14.53
CA GLU A 334 -7.02 -19.81 -15.90
C GLU A 334 -5.69 -20.56 -16.13
N LEU A 335 -4.56 -19.94 -15.75
CA LEU A 335 -3.24 -20.55 -15.88
C LEU A 335 -3.09 -21.85 -15.09
N TYR A 336 -3.46 -21.86 -13.81
CA TYR A 336 -3.34 -23.05 -12.96
C TYR A 336 -4.34 -24.14 -13.36
N TYR A 337 -5.54 -23.77 -13.81
CA TYR A 337 -6.51 -24.71 -14.35
C TYR A 337 -5.96 -25.43 -15.58
N ASP A 338 -5.41 -24.70 -16.55
CA ASP A 338 -4.84 -25.29 -17.77
C ASP A 338 -3.68 -26.24 -17.45
N GLN A 339 -2.81 -25.87 -16.50
CA GLN A 339 -1.73 -26.74 -16.01
C GLN A 339 -2.28 -28.04 -15.40
N GLN A 340 -3.35 -27.95 -14.60
CA GLN A 340 -3.99 -29.13 -14.00
C GLN A 340 -4.64 -30.04 -15.05
N GLN A 341 -5.24 -29.49 -16.12
CA GLN A 341 -5.80 -30.29 -17.21
C GLN A 341 -4.71 -30.96 -18.05
N ALA A 342 -3.62 -30.25 -18.37
CA ALA A 342 -2.49 -30.82 -19.09
C ALA A 342 -1.84 -32.00 -18.34
N ALA A 343 -1.69 -31.86 -17.01
CA ALA A 343 -1.16 -32.92 -16.15
C ALA A 343 -2.07 -34.16 -16.10
N LYS A 344 -3.40 -33.99 -16.20
CA LYS A 344 -4.36 -35.11 -16.28
C LYS A 344 -4.29 -35.83 -17.63
N SER A 345 -4.12 -35.10 -18.73
CA SER A 345 -4.03 -35.67 -20.07
C SER A 345 -2.72 -36.42 -20.35
N THR A 346 -1.69 -36.22 -19.51
CA THR A 346 -0.37 -36.85 -19.64
C THR A 346 -0.23 -38.11 -18.76
N LYS A 347 -1.22 -38.41 -17.90
CA LYS A 347 -1.29 -39.60 -17.05
C LYS A 347 -2.22 -40.65 -17.64
#